data_AF-A0A961FUQ5-F1
#
_entry.id   AF-A0A961FUQ5-F1
#
_cell.length_a   1.000
_cell.length_b   1.000
_cell.length_c   1.000
_cell.angle_alpha   90.00
_cell.angle_beta   90.00
_cell.angle_gamma   90.00
#
_symmetry.space_group_name_H-M   'P 1'
#
loop_
_entity.id
_entity.type
_entity.pdbx_description
1 polymer ?
#
loop_
_entity_poly.entity_id
_entity_poly.type
_entity_poly.pdbx_seq_one_letter_code
_entity_poly.pdbx_strand_id
1 'polypeptide(L)'
;MKISVSRFLLAALVALPFAARGEVTINRSTLGMFQPLPEMADNPENPVTEAKIDLGRKLYYDKRLSKDHTVSCNTCHDLASYGDDGAPTSTGIAGQKGGRSAPTVYNAAIHIAQFWDG
;
A
#
# COMPACT_ATOMS: atom_id res chain seq x y z
N MET A 1 57.46 30.29 18.79
CA MET A 1 56.23 29.75 19.40
C MET A 1 55.52 28.91 18.33
N LYS A 2 55.36 27.60 18.56
CA LYS A 2 55.06 26.58 17.55
C LYS A 2 53.59 26.67 17.10
N ILE A 3 53.36 26.75 15.79
CA ILE A 3 52.04 26.67 15.17
C ILE A 3 51.66 25.19 15.09
N SER A 4 50.64 24.77 15.84
CA SER A 4 50.13 23.40 15.83
C SER A 4 49.03 23.27 14.77
N VAL A 5 49.29 22.44 13.77
CA VAL A 5 48.40 22.14 12.64
C VAL A 5 47.36 21.12 13.10
N SER A 6 46.12 21.56 13.32
CA SER A 6 45.01 20.67 13.66
C SER A 6 44.41 20.05 12.40
N ARG A 7 44.76 18.78 12.22
CA ARG A 7 44.26 17.76 11.28
C ARG A 7 42.87 18.04 10.68
N PHE A 8 42.83 18.39 9.40
CA PHE A 8 41.66 18.19 8.54
C PHE A 8 41.47 16.68 8.33
N LEU A 9 40.49 16.08 9.00
CA LEU A 9 39.96 14.76 8.63
C LEU A 9 39.19 14.92 7.33
N LEU A 10 39.85 14.56 6.23
CA LEU A 10 39.26 14.45 4.90
C LEU A 10 38.26 13.28 4.94
N ALA A 11 36.96 13.59 5.00
CA ALA A 11 35.91 12.59 4.82
C ALA A 11 35.97 12.12 3.36
N ALA A 12 36.51 10.94 3.11
CA ALA A 12 36.44 10.30 1.80
C ALA A 12 34.98 9.94 1.52
N LEU A 13 34.31 10.71 0.64
CA LEU A 13 33.07 10.28 0.01
C LEU A 13 33.38 9.01 -0.79
N VAL A 14 33.03 7.84 -0.24
CA VAL A 14 32.97 6.61 -1.01
C VAL A 14 31.78 6.76 -1.96
N ALA A 15 32.05 7.13 -3.20
CA ALA A 15 31.09 7.06 -4.28
C ALA A 15 30.74 5.58 -4.49
N LEU A 16 29.67 5.11 -3.86
CA LEU A 16 29.09 3.82 -4.17
C LEU A 16 28.73 3.82 -5.66
N PRO A 17 29.18 2.84 -6.46
CA PRO A 17 28.81 2.78 -7.86
C PRO A 17 27.30 2.59 -7.92
N PHE A 18 26.62 3.54 -8.54
CA PHE A 18 25.23 3.39 -8.92
C PHE A 18 25.19 2.21 -9.89
N ALA A 19 24.79 1.03 -9.40
CA ALA A 19 24.66 -0.15 -10.23
C ALA A 19 23.70 0.20 -11.37
N ALA A 20 24.20 0.15 -12.62
CA ALA A 20 23.38 0.35 -13.80
C ALA A 20 22.22 -0.64 -13.74
N ARG A 21 20.98 -0.15 -13.60
CA ARG A 21 19.78 -0.98 -13.78
C ARG A 21 19.87 -1.57 -15.19
N GLY A 22 19.79 -2.90 -15.28
CA GLY A 22 19.82 -3.60 -16.57
C GLY A 22 18.78 -3.03 -17.53
N GLU A 23 19.09 -3.06 -18.82
CA GLU A 23 18.21 -2.61 -19.89
C GLU A 23 16.96 -3.51 -19.93
N VAL A 24 15.78 -2.93 -19.75
CA VAL A 24 14.51 -3.67 -19.75
C VAL A 24 14.02 -3.79 -21.20
N THR A 25 14.13 -4.98 -21.79
CA THR A 25 13.61 -5.27 -23.12
C THR A 25 12.11 -5.54 -23.06
N ILE A 26 11.30 -4.61 -23.59
CA ILE A 26 9.84 -4.77 -23.64
C ILE A 26 9.45 -5.53 -24.91
N ASN A 27 8.87 -6.72 -24.77
CA ASN A 27 8.26 -7.43 -25.90
C ASN A 27 6.91 -6.78 -26.24
N ARG A 28 6.84 -6.02 -27.33
CA ARG A 28 5.62 -5.31 -27.73
C ARG A 28 4.46 -6.23 -28.10
N SER A 29 4.72 -7.48 -28.52
CA SER A 29 3.64 -8.39 -28.90
C SER A 29 2.82 -8.90 -27.72
N THR A 30 3.36 -8.86 -26.50
CA THR A 30 2.63 -9.28 -25.29
C THR A 30 1.84 -8.15 -24.63
N LEU A 31 2.03 -6.89 -25.05
CA LEU A 31 1.40 -5.74 -24.41
C LEU A 31 -0.14 -5.75 -24.50
N GLY A 32 -0.72 -6.44 -25.50
CA GLY A 32 -2.16 -6.51 -25.68
C GLY A 32 -2.93 -7.19 -24.53
N MET A 33 -2.26 -7.95 -23.66
CA MET A 33 -2.89 -8.59 -22.50
C MET A 33 -3.13 -7.62 -21.33
N PHE A 34 -2.45 -6.46 -21.32
CA PHE A 34 -2.60 -5.45 -20.29
C PHE A 34 -3.53 -4.35 -20.78
N GLN A 35 -4.24 -3.74 -19.84
CA GLN A 35 -5.10 -2.60 -20.11
C GLN A 35 -4.81 -1.52 -19.06
N PRO A 36 -5.01 -0.23 -19.39
CA PRO A 36 -5.02 0.81 -18.37
C PRO A 36 -6.12 0.52 -17.35
N LEU A 37 -5.91 1.01 -16.12
CA LEU A 37 -6.97 0.95 -15.12
C LEU A 37 -8.18 1.75 -15.62
N PRO A 38 -9.41 1.25 -15.43
CA PRO A 38 -10.60 2.02 -15.74
C PRO A 38 -10.65 3.26 -14.83
N GLU A 39 -11.30 4.32 -15.32
CA GLU A 39 -11.51 5.55 -14.52
C GLU A 39 -12.33 5.26 -13.25
N MET A 40 -13.28 4.32 -13.33
CA MET A 40 -14.12 3.90 -12.22
C MET A 40 -14.48 2.42 -12.34
N ALA A 41 -14.55 1.73 -11.21
CA ALA A 41 -15.14 0.40 -11.11
C ALA A 41 -16.67 0.55 -11.05
N ASP A 42 -17.31 0.67 -12.22
CA ASP A 42 -18.75 0.89 -12.30
C ASP A 42 -19.56 -0.35 -11.91
N ASN A 43 -20.68 -0.12 -11.23
CA ASN A 43 -21.68 -1.13 -10.91
C ASN A 43 -23.07 -0.49 -11.01
N PRO A 44 -23.84 -0.78 -12.07
CA PRO A 44 -25.19 -0.21 -12.25
C PRO A 44 -26.17 -0.55 -11.13
N GLU A 45 -25.99 -1.67 -10.43
CA GLU A 45 -26.81 -2.07 -9.28
C GLU A 45 -26.42 -1.34 -7.98
N ASN A 46 -25.20 -0.76 -7.95
CA ASN A 46 -24.74 0.09 -6.87
C ASN A 46 -24.09 1.38 -7.41
N PRO A 47 -24.89 2.32 -7.95
CA PRO A 47 -24.33 3.55 -8.51
C PRO A 47 -23.56 4.34 -7.47
N VAL A 48 -22.39 4.84 -7.88
CA VAL A 48 -21.55 5.72 -7.07
C VAL A 48 -22.21 7.11 -7.02
N THR A 49 -22.38 7.63 -5.80
CA THR A 49 -22.92 8.97 -5.56
C THR A 49 -22.09 9.63 -4.46
N GLU A 50 -21.99 10.96 -4.46
CA GLU A 50 -21.25 11.69 -3.41
C GLU A 50 -21.71 11.32 -2.00
N ALA A 51 -23.01 11.21 -1.78
CA ALA A 51 -23.57 10.81 -0.49
C ALA A 51 -23.10 9.40 -0.05
N LYS A 52 -23.01 8.44 -0.98
CA LYS A 52 -22.49 7.10 -0.70
C LYS A 52 -20.97 7.12 -0.48
N ILE A 53 -20.23 7.92 -1.24
CA ILE A 53 -18.78 8.10 -1.05
C ILE A 53 -18.52 8.64 0.36
N ASP A 54 -19.24 9.69 0.77
CA ASP A 54 -19.07 10.31 2.08
C ASP A 54 -19.45 9.36 3.23
N LEU A 55 -20.55 8.63 3.07
CA LEU A 55 -20.95 7.60 4.04
C LEU A 55 -19.91 6.48 4.12
N GLY A 56 -19.49 5.95 2.97
CA GLY A 56 -18.48 4.88 2.88
C GLY A 56 -17.16 5.31 3.51
N ARG A 57 -16.70 6.54 3.25
CA ARG A 57 -15.52 7.12 3.90
C ARG A 57 -15.67 7.14 5.42
N LYS A 58 -16.81 7.59 5.95
CA LYS A 58 -17.05 7.58 7.40
C LYS A 58 -16.97 6.16 7.97
N LEU A 59 -17.62 5.20 7.33
CA LEU A 59 -17.64 3.80 7.78
C LEU A 59 -16.25 3.16 7.72
N TYR A 60 -15.44 3.47 6.71
CA TYR A 60 -14.09 2.93 6.53
C TYR A 60 -13.16 3.22 7.72
N TYR A 61 -13.34 4.40 8.34
CA TYR A 61 -12.58 4.83 9.52
C TYR A 61 -13.31 4.58 10.84
N ASP A 62 -14.55 4.08 10.82
CA ASP A 62 -15.37 3.97 12.01
C ASP A 62 -15.01 2.72 12.81
N LYS A 63 -14.30 2.92 13.92
CA LYS A 63 -13.93 1.83 14.83
C LYS A 63 -15.12 1.21 15.55
N ARG A 64 -16.27 1.90 15.65
CA ARG A 64 -17.47 1.36 16.31
C ARG A 64 -18.03 0.12 15.61
N LEU A 65 -17.57 -0.16 14.39
CA LEU A 65 -17.90 -1.39 13.67
C LEU A 65 -17.18 -2.62 14.24
N SER A 66 -16.08 -2.47 14.98
CA SER A 66 -15.44 -3.59 15.68
C SER A 66 -16.08 -3.84 17.04
N LYS A 67 -16.05 -5.10 17.49
CA LYS A 67 -16.66 -5.53 18.77
C LYS A 67 -16.15 -4.77 20.00
N ASP A 68 -14.89 -4.35 19.98
CA ASP A 68 -14.21 -3.65 21.08
C ASP A 68 -13.90 -2.17 20.79
N HIS A 69 -14.40 -1.65 19.66
CA HIS A 69 -14.17 -0.29 19.18
C HIS A 69 -12.69 0.09 18.94
N THR A 70 -11.79 -0.87 18.71
CA THR A 70 -10.35 -0.60 18.53
C THR A 70 -9.89 -0.58 17.08
N VAL A 71 -10.56 -1.30 16.18
CA VAL A 71 -10.15 -1.50 14.78
C VAL A 71 -11.22 -1.02 13.80
N SER A 72 -10.79 -0.58 12.62
CA SER A 72 -11.65 -0.19 11.49
C SER A 72 -11.08 -0.81 10.21
N CYS A 73 -11.70 -0.58 9.05
CA CYS A 73 -11.14 -1.00 7.77
C CYS A 73 -9.73 -0.42 7.56
N ASN A 74 -9.54 0.88 7.85
CA ASN A 74 -8.24 1.55 7.72
C ASN A 74 -7.17 1.04 8.70
N THR A 75 -7.52 0.20 9.69
CA THR A 75 -6.52 -0.34 10.61
C THR A 75 -5.62 -1.37 9.94
N CYS A 76 -6.17 -2.18 9.04
CA CYS A 76 -5.41 -3.20 8.29
C CYS A 76 -5.22 -2.81 6.81
N HIS A 77 -6.04 -1.89 6.31
CA HIS A 77 -5.98 -1.39 4.94
C HIS A 77 -5.71 0.12 4.96
N ASP A 78 -4.54 0.53 5.42
CA ASP A 78 -4.28 1.95 5.64
C ASP A 78 -4.09 2.70 4.32
N LEU A 79 -5.00 3.62 4.00
CA LEU A 79 -4.91 4.40 2.76
C LEU A 79 -3.66 5.29 2.72
N ALA A 80 -3.11 5.69 3.88
CA ALA A 80 -1.86 6.45 3.94
C ALA A 80 -0.62 5.56 3.67
N SER A 81 -0.77 4.24 3.78
CA SER A 81 0.28 3.24 3.64
C SER A 81 -0.04 2.25 2.52
N TYR A 82 -0.31 2.77 1.32
CA TYR A 82 -0.58 1.97 0.11
C TYR A 82 -1.79 1.03 0.16
N GLY A 83 -2.69 1.21 1.13
CA GLY A 83 -3.95 0.46 1.23
C GLY A 83 -3.82 -0.89 1.94
N ASP A 84 -2.67 -1.21 2.54
CA ASP A 84 -2.45 -2.36 3.42
C ASP A 84 -1.75 -1.93 4.74
N ASP A 85 -1.42 -2.87 5.62
CA ASP A 85 -0.75 -2.61 6.89
C ASP A 85 0.76 -2.94 6.88
N GLY A 86 1.30 -3.37 5.74
CA GLY A 86 2.69 -3.80 5.57
C GLY A 86 3.10 -5.00 6.43
N ALA A 87 2.17 -5.67 7.11
CA ALA A 87 2.47 -6.74 8.05
C ALA A 87 2.40 -8.12 7.36
N PRO A 88 3.21 -9.11 7.80
CA PRO A 88 3.05 -10.49 7.34
C PRO A 88 1.65 -11.03 7.61
N THR A 89 1.09 -10.68 8.78
CA THR A 89 -0.32 -10.87 9.12
C THR A 89 -0.82 -9.72 10.00
N SER A 90 -2.07 -9.34 9.78
CA SER A 90 -2.71 -8.23 10.49
C SER A 90 -2.96 -8.55 11.97
N THR A 91 -2.99 -7.51 12.78
CA THR A 91 -3.38 -7.58 14.20
C THR A 91 -4.83 -7.10 14.33
N GLY A 92 -5.73 -7.99 14.74
CA GLY A 92 -7.13 -7.69 15.00
C GLY A 92 -7.42 -7.31 16.45
N ILE A 93 -8.70 -7.39 16.82
CA ILE A 93 -9.18 -7.09 18.18
C ILE A 93 -8.48 -7.96 19.23
N ALA A 94 -8.30 -7.41 20.44
CA ALA A 94 -7.58 -8.05 21.53
C ALA A 94 -6.15 -8.54 21.17
N GLY A 95 -5.51 -7.93 20.16
CA GLY A 95 -4.15 -8.27 19.74
C GLY A 95 -4.02 -9.60 18.98
N GLN A 96 -5.14 -10.20 18.56
CA GLN A 96 -5.13 -11.46 17.84
C GLN A 96 -4.44 -11.32 16.48
N LYS A 97 -3.62 -12.30 16.11
CA LYS A 97 -2.98 -12.35 14.79
C LYS A 97 -3.84 -13.11 13.79
N GLY A 98 -4.02 -12.52 12.61
CA GLY A 98 -4.64 -13.21 11.47
C GLY A 98 -3.72 -14.29 10.88
N GLY A 99 -4.27 -15.08 9.96
CA GLY A 99 -3.53 -16.13 9.26
C GLY A 99 -2.98 -15.72 7.88
N ARG A 100 -3.30 -14.52 7.40
CA ARG A 100 -2.90 -13.99 6.08
C ARG A 100 -2.52 -12.52 6.20
N SER A 101 -1.78 -12.02 5.21
CA SER A 101 -1.53 -10.59 5.03
C SER A 101 -2.79 -9.90 4.50
N ALA A 102 -3.04 -8.67 4.92
CA ALA A 102 -4.12 -7.86 4.35
C ALA A 102 -3.71 -7.41 2.93
N PRO A 103 -4.46 -7.74 1.88
CA PRO A 103 -4.18 -7.20 0.55
C PRO A 103 -4.49 -5.70 0.50
N THR A 104 -3.85 -4.98 -0.43
CA THR A 104 -4.22 -3.57 -0.67
C THR A 104 -5.68 -3.44 -1.11
N VAL A 105 -6.37 -2.39 -0.63
CA VAL A 105 -7.71 -2.03 -1.13
C VAL A 105 -7.68 -1.29 -2.46
N TYR A 106 -6.52 -0.81 -2.91
CA TYR A 106 -6.41 -0.11 -4.18
C TYR A 106 -6.71 -1.06 -5.33
N ASN A 107 -7.67 -0.67 -6.16
CA ASN A 107 -8.19 -1.46 -7.29
C ASN A 107 -8.84 -2.79 -6.91
N ALA A 108 -9.09 -3.08 -5.63
CA ALA A 108 -9.72 -4.33 -5.21
C ALA A 108 -11.11 -4.54 -5.83
N ALA A 109 -11.83 -3.45 -6.15
CA ALA A 109 -13.15 -3.50 -6.77
C ALA A 109 -13.17 -4.14 -8.18
N ILE A 110 -12.02 -4.24 -8.86
CA ILE A 110 -11.91 -4.89 -10.17
C ILE A 110 -11.28 -6.29 -10.11
N HIS A 111 -11.01 -6.82 -8.91
CA HIS A 111 -10.48 -8.17 -8.75
C HIS A 111 -11.57 -9.22 -8.98
N ILE A 112 -11.24 -10.27 -9.74
CA ILE A 112 -12.12 -11.43 -9.93
C ILE A 112 -12.03 -12.45 -8.78
N ALA A 113 -10.93 -12.42 -8.02
CA ALA A 113 -10.69 -13.28 -6.87
C ALA A 113 -10.25 -12.41 -5.69
N GLN A 114 -10.98 -12.48 -4.59
CA GLN A 114 -10.79 -11.58 -3.44
C GLN A 114 -10.02 -12.20 -2.28
N PHE A 115 -10.04 -13.54 -2.16
CA PHE A 115 -9.39 -14.25 -1.07
C PHE A 115 -8.10 -14.92 -1.54
N TRP A 116 -7.18 -15.11 -0.59
CA TRP A 116 -5.90 -15.76 -0.82
C TRP A 116 -6.04 -17.23 -1.22
N ASP A 117 -7.00 -17.92 -0.60
CA ASP A 117 -7.17 -19.36 -0.67
C ASP A 117 -8.56 -19.76 -0.14
N GLY A 118 -8.94 -21.03 -0.32
CA GLY A 118 -10.21 -21.61 0.10
C GLY A 118 -10.15 -23.13 0.16
#